data_AF-A0A6A3DC68-F1
#
_entry.id   AF-A0A6A3DC68-F1
#
_cell.length_a   1.000
_cell.length_b   1.000
_cell.length_c   1.000
_cell.angle_alpha   90.00
_cell.angle_beta   90.00
_cell.angle_gamma   90.00
#
_symmetry.space_group_name_H-M   'P 1'
#
loop_
_entity.id
_entity.type
_entity.pdbx_description
1 polymer ?
#
loop_
_entity_poly.entity_id
_entity_poly.type
_entity_poly.pdbx_seq_one_letter_code
_entity_poly.pdbx_strand_id
1 'polypeptide(L)'
;ADELIANLAQHFIAQTQALAAEQAMLYSQQQGQCDAQNAALMAVQASAEANVLHLTEQQRVIAQQLGEALTATHIEIQEKFQCLEVYENKKKDEIDHFVNEKLDQALQEVQRASHETQLALASQNGGSRTRFEDVEANIANNLEAIPARINQVVEDQLAVLRGEMRPGEDINHLVQRMVEVSSTGAAESIKRALEAELRDARDEMQR
;
A
#
# COMPACT_ATOMS: atom_id res chain seq x y z
N ALA A 1 15.00 -137.70 42.59
CA ALA A 1 15.16 -137.11 41.23
C ALA A 1 13.89 -136.36 40.84
N ASP A 2 12.71 -136.97 40.99
CA ASP A 2 11.42 -136.39 40.58
C ASP A 2 11.01 -135.10 41.33
N GLU A 3 11.33 -134.98 42.61
CA GLU A 3 10.98 -133.81 43.42
C GLU A 3 11.79 -132.54 43.04
N LEU A 4 13.04 -132.72 42.59
CA LEU A 4 13.86 -131.62 42.07
C LEU A 4 13.36 -131.15 40.69
N ILE A 5 12.92 -132.09 39.85
CA ILE A 5 12.35 -131.80 38.53
C ILE A 5 11.01 -131.07 38.68
N ALA A 6 10.17 -131.48 39.63
CA ALA A 6 8.91 -130.81 39.95
C ALA A 6 9.13 -129.37 40.44
N ASN A 7 10.09 -129.16 41.36
CA ASN A 7 10.43 -127.82 41.84
C ASN A 7 11.00 -126.91 40.75
N LEU A 8 11.83 -127.46 39.85
CA LEU A 8 12.36 -126.71 38.70
C LEU A 8 11.25 -126.32 37.72
N ALA A 9 10.33 -127.24 37.40
CA ALA A 9 9.18 -126.95 36.56
C ALA A 9 8.27 -125.89 37.19
N GLN A 10 8.03 -125.98 38.50
CA GLN A 10 7.25 -124.98 39.25
C GLN A 10 7.91 -123.59 39.18
N HIS A 11 9.24 -123.53 39.32
CA HIS A 11 10.00 -122.29 39.20
C HIS A 11 9.85 -121.67 37.80
N PHE A 12 9.99 -122.46 36.72
CA PHE A 12 9.80 -121.96 35.35
C PHE A 12 8.37 -121.48 35.09
N ILE A 13 7.36 -122.18 35.63
CA ILE A 13 5.96 -121.76 35.53
C ILE A 13 5.74 -120.42 36.23
N ALA A 14 6.22 -120.28 37.47
CA ALA A 14 6.10 -119.04 38.24
C ALA A 14 6.83 -117.87 37.56
N GLN A 15 8.02 -118.10 37.02
CA GLN A 15 8.79 -117.09 36.29
C GLN A 15 8.09 -116.67 34.99
N THR A 16 7.51 -117.62 34.26
CA THR A 16 6.74 -117.33 33.04
C THR A 16 5.48 -116.50 33.35
N GLN A 17 4.78 -116.83 34.44
CA GLN A 17 3.61 -116.06 34.90
C GLN A 17 3.99 -114.65 35.36
N ALA A 18 5.10 -114.50 36.08
CA ALA A 18 5.60 -113.19 36.51
C ALA A 18 5.96 -112.30 35.31
N LEU A 19 6.64 -112.86 34.29
CA LEU A 19 6.98 -112.13 33.08
C LEU A 19 5.72 -111.73 32.28
N ALA A 20 4.72 -112.61 32.19
CA ALA A 20 3.44 -112.29 31.55
C ALA A 20 2.69 -111.15 32.27
N ALA A 21 2.73 -111.14 33.61
CA ALA A 21 2.14 -110.07 34.42
C ALA A 21 2.88 -108.74 34.23
N GLU A 22 4.22 -108.76 34.18
CA GLU A 22 5.04 -107.56 33.90
C GLU A 22 4.78 -107.02 32.48
N GLN A 23 4.68 -107.90 31.48
CA GLN A 23 4.33 -107.50 30.11
C GLN A 23 2.94 -106.85 30.05
N ALA A 24 1.94 -107.42 30.74
CA ALA A 24 0.60 -106.83 30.82
C ALA A 24 0.61 -105.47 31.52
N MET A 25 1.42 -105.31 32.58
CA MET A 25 1.60 -104.04 33.28
C MET A 25 2.24 -102.97 32.38
N LEU A 26 3.33 -103.31 31.69
CA LEU A 26 4.01 -102.41 30.76
C LEU A 26 3.09 -101.99 29.61
N TYR A 27 2.31 -102.92 29.06
CA TYR A 27 1.33 -102.61 28.01
C TYR A 27 0.24 -101.66 28.51
N SER A 28 -0.32 -101.93 29.71
CA SER A 28 -1.31 -101.05 30.33
C SER A 28 -0.75 -99.65 30.63
N GLN A 29 0.51 -99.56 31.06
CA GLN A 29 1.17 -98.28 31.32
C GLN A 29 1.41 -97.50 30.02
N GLN A 30 1.89 -98.17 28.98
CA GLN A 30 2.10 -97.54 27.67
C GLN A 30 0.78 -97.05 27.08
N GLN A 31 -0.30 -97.84 27.21
CA GLN A 31 -1.63 -97.42 26.77
C GLN A 31 -2.09 -96.17 27.54
N GLY A 32 -1.98 -96.16 28.86
CA GLY A 32 -2.34 -95.00 29.68
C GLY A 32 -1.53 -93.75 29.35
N GLN A 33 -0.23 -93.89 29.03
CA GLN A 33 0.62 -92.79 28.56
C GLN A 33 0.18 -92.28 27.19
N CYS A 34 -0.13 -93.19 26.25
CA CYS A 34 -0.63 -92.84 24.92
C CYS A 34 -1.94 -92.06 25.02
N ASP A 35 -2.88 -92.52 25.86
CA ASP A 35 -4.17 -91.87 26.07
C ASP A 35 -4.01 -90.48 26.71
N ALA A 36 -3.14 -90.36 27.71
CA ALA A 36 -2.83 -89.07 28.34
C ALA A 36 -2.17 -88.08 27.37
N GLN A 37 -1.23 -88.55 26.54
CA GLN A 37 -0.60 -87.73 25.51
C GLN A 37 -1.61 -87.27 24.46
N ASN A 38 -2.51 -88.15 24.03
CA ASN A 38 -3.55 -87.81 23.07
C ASN A 38 -4.54 -86.78 23.64
N ALA A 39 -4.95 -86.95 24.90
CA ALA A 39 -5.80 -85.98 25.59
C ALA A 39 -5.12 -84.60 25.73
N ALA A 40 -3.82 -84.56 26.06
CA ALA A 40 -3.06 -83.32 26.12
C ALA A 40 -2.97 -82.65 24.74
N LEU A 41 -2.73 -83.41 23.67
CA LEU A 41 -2.69 -82.90 22.30
C LEU A 41 -4.05 -82.29 21.89
N MET A 42 -5.15 -82.99 22.18
CA MET A 42 -6.50 -82.48 21.91
C MET A 42 -6.80 -81.18 22.68
N ALA A 43 -6.37 -81.09 23.94
CA ALA A 43 -6.55 -79.88 24.74
C ALA A 43 -5.74 -78.69 24.18
N VAL A 44 -4.49 -78.92 23.77
CA VAL A 44 -3.65 -77.90 23.14
C VAL A 44 -4.25 -77.46 21.81
N GLN A 45 -4.74 -78.40 20.99
CA GLN A 45 -5.39 -78.08 19.72
C GLN A 45 -6.65 -77.23 19.93
N ALA A 46 -7.54 -77.63 20.84
CA ALA A 46 -8.75 -76.87 21.16
C ALA A 46 -8.42 -75.45 21.67
N SER A 47 -7.38 -75.32 22.50
CA SER A 47 -6.92 -74.01 22.96
C SER A 47 -6.33 -73.17 21.83
N ALA A 48 -5.58 -73.78 20.91
CA ALA A 48 -5.02 -73.08 19.75
C ALA A 48 -6.13 -72.59 18.81
N GLU A 49 -7.12 -73.43 18.52
CA GLU A 49 -8.29 -73.06 17.72
C GLU A 49 -9.07 -71.90 18.36
N ALA A 50 -9.34 -71.96 19.67
CA ALA A 50 -10.01 -70.88 20.39
C ALA A 50 -9.22 -69.56 20.34
N ASN A 51 -7.90 -69.61 20.50
CA ASN A 51 -7.03 -68.43 20.44
C ASN A 51 -7.01 -67.82 19.04
N VAL A 52 -6.94 -68.64 17.98
CA VAL A 52 -6.97 -68.16 16.60
C VAL A 52 -8.30 -67.50 16.28
N LEU A 53 -9.42 -68.09 16.70
CA LEU A 53 -10.74 -67.48 16.55
C LEU A 53 -10.83 -66.14 17.28
N HIS A 54 -10.35 -66.07 18.52
CA HIS A 54 -10.35 -64.83 19.30
C HIS A 54 -9.49 -63.73 18.66
N LEU A 55 -8.28 -64.07 18.20
CA LEU A 55 -7.39 -63.12 17.53
C LEU A 55 -7.98 -62.63 16.21
N THR A 56 -8.61 -63.53 15.44
CA THR A 56 -9.25 -63.17 14.17
C THR A 56 -10.41 -62.20 14.40
N GLU A 57 -11.22 -62.44 15.42
CA GLU A 57 -12.32 -61.53 15.76
C GLU A 57 -11.81 -60.17 16.29
N GLN A 58 -10.77 -60.16 17.12
CA GLN A 58 -10.14 -58.92 17.55
C GLN A 58 -9.57 -58.13 16.37
N GLN A 59 -8.88 -58.79 15.43
CA GLN A 59 -8.38 -58.14 14.22
C GLN A 59 -9.51 -57.55 13.38
N ARG A 60 -10.65 -58.26 13.26
CA ARG A 60 -11.84 -57.77 12.56
C ARG A 60 -12.40 -56.50 13.21
N VAL A 61 -12.53 -56.49 14.54
CA VAL A 61 -13.05 -55.32 15.28
C VAL A 61 -12.10 -54.13 15.15
N ILE A 62 -10.79 -54.34 15.29
CA ILE A 62 -9.79 -53.27 15.13
C ILE A 62 -9.85 -52.69 13.72
N ALA A 63 -9.93 -53.53 12.69
CA ALA A 63 -10.02 -53.07 11.30
C ALA A 63 -11.29 -52.25 11.06
N GLN A 64 -12.43 -52.67 11.63
CA GLN A 64 -13.68 -51.93 11.56
C GLN A 64 -13.57 -50.56 12.22
N GLN A 65 -13.08 -50.50 13.47
CA GLN A 65 -12.94 -49.24 14.21
C GLN A 65 -11.97 -48.27 13.52
N LEU A 66 -10.87 -48.79 12.97
CA LEU A 66 -9.93 -47.97 12.21
C LEU A 66 -10.58 -47.41 10.94
N GLY A 67 -11.36 -48.23 10.23
CA GLY A 67 -12.12 -47.80 9.06
C GLY A 67 -13.12 -46.69 9.39
N GLU A 68 -13.91 -46.87 10.44
CA GLU A 68 -14.89 -45.88 10.91
C GLU A 68 -14.20 -44.56 11.31
N ALA A 69 -13.11 -44.62 12.08
CA ALA A 69 -12.35 -43.44 12.49
C ALA A 69 -11.72 -42.70 11.30
N LEU A 70 -11.21 -43.44 10.31
CA LEU A 70 -10.65 -42.86 9.09
C LEU A 70 -11.73 -42.17 8.25
N THR A 71 -12.90 -42.80 8.08
CA THR A 71 -14.04 -42.20 7.39
C THR A 71 -14.54 -40.95 8.10
N ALA A 72 -14.66 -40.97 9.43
CA ALA A 72 -15.07 -39.80 10.21
C ALA A 72 -14.07 -38.63 10.04
N THR A 73 -12.77 -38.93 10.11
CA THR A 73 -11.71 -37.94 9.92
C THR A 73 -11.74 -37.36 8.49
N HIS A 74 -11.98 -38.20 7.48
CA HIS A 74 -12.10 -37.74 6.09
C HIS A 74 -13.27 -36.77 5.92
N ILE A 75 -14.43 -37.10 6.49
CA ILE A 75 -15.62 -36.23 6.46
C ILE A 75 -15.33 -34.90 7.16
N GLU A 76 -14.75 -34.92 8.36
CA GLU A 76 -14.44 -33.69 9.10
C GLU A 76 -13.46 -32.79 8.34
N ILE A 77 -12.43 -33.37 7.71
CA ILE A 77 -11.49 -32.63 6.86
C ILE A 77 -12.22 -32.02 5.66
N GLN A 78 -13.08 -32.78 5.00
CA GLN A 78 -13.84 -32.30 3.84
C GLN A 78 -14.77 -31.13 4.22
N GLU A 79 -15.46 -31.22 5.35
CA GLU A 79 -16.31 -30.14 5.88
C GLU A 79 -15.48 -28.88 6.20
N LYS A 80 -14.29 -29.04 6.79
CA LYS A 80 -13.38 -27.91 7.04
C LYS A 80 -12.91 -27.24 5.75
N PHE A 81 -12.60 -28.01 4.71
CA PHE A 81 -12.25 -27.44 3.40
C PHE A 81 -13.41 -26.67 2.78
N GLN A 82 -14.64 -27.20 2.84
CA GLN A 82 -15.82 -26.49 2.34
C GLN A 82 -16.08 -25.19 3.13
N CYS A 83 -15.94 -25.23 4.45
CA CYS A 83 -16.08 -24.04 5.29
C CYS A 83 -15.02 -22.98 4.96
N LEU A 84 -13.77 -23.39 4.75
CA LEU A 84 -12.68 -22.51 4.36
C LEU A 84 -12.94 -21.88 2.99
N GLU A 85 -13.42 -22.65 2.01
CA GLU A 85 -13.76 -22.13 0.68
C GLU A 85 -14.85 -21.04 0.76
N VAL A 86 -15.91 -21.27 1.54
CA VAL A 86 -16.96 -20.26 1.76
C VAL A 86 -16.39 -19.00 2.44
N TYR A 87 -15.53 -19.19 3.44
CA TYR A 87 -14.90 -18.07 4.15
C TYR A 87 -13.98 -17.25 3.23
N GLU A 88 -13.14 -17.90 2.42
CA GLU A 88 -12.25 -17.25 1.46
C GLU A 88 -13.04 -16.46 0.41
N ASN A 89 -14.11 -17.04 -0.14
CA ASN A 89 -14.98 -16.34 -1.09
C ASN A 89 -15.63 -15.11 -0.46
N LYS A 90 -16.16 -15.24 0.76
CA LYS A 90 -16.72 -14.09 1.48
C LYS A 90 -15.68 -13.02 1.74
N LYS A 91 -14.46 -13.41 2.13
CA LYS A 91 -13.36 -12.47 2.38
C LYS A 91 -12.92 -11.75 1.12
N LYS A 92 -12.88 -12.45 -0.01
CA LYS A 92 -12.63 -11.86 -1.31
C LYS A 92 -13.69 -10.80 -1.65
N ASP A 93 -14.97 -11.12 -1.50
CA ASP A 93 -16.06 -10.17 -1.77
C ASP A 93 -15.98 -8.94 -0.85
N GLU A 94 -15.64 -9.12 0.43
CA GLU A 94 -15.44 -8.01 1.38
C GLU A 94 -14.27 -7.10 0.97
N ILE A 95 -13.15 -7.68 0.53
CA ILE A 95 -11.98 -6.93 0.05
C ILE A 95 -12.31 -6.17 -1.24
N ASP A 96 -12.94 -6.83 -2.21
CA ASP A 96 -13.33 -6.22 -3.48
C ASP A 96 -14.28 -5.05 -3.23
N HIS A 97 -15.26 -5.21 -2.33
CA HIS A 97 -16.16 -4.13 -1.95
C HIS A 97 -15.42 -2.96 -1.30
N PHE A 98 -14.56 -3.24 -0.31
CA PHE A 98 -13.79 -2.21 0.40
C PHE A 98 -12.87 -1.41 -0.54
N VAL A 99 -12.15 -2.09 -1.44
CA VAL A 99 -11.25 -1.46 -2.40
C VAL A 99 -12.03 -0.56 -3.35
N ASN A 100 -13.15 -1.04 -3.89
CA ASN A 100 -14.00 -0.24 -4.78
C ASN A 100 -14.57 0.99 -4.07
N GLU A 101 -15.05 0.85 -2.84
CA GLU A 101 -15.55 1.98 -2.05
C GLU A 101 -14.45 3.03 -1.81
N LYS A 102 -13.22 2.60 -1.51
CA LYS A 102 -12.08 3.50 -1.33
C LYS A 102 -11.64 4.18 -2.62
N LEU A 103 -11.68 3.47 -3.74
CA LEU A 103 -11.40 4.05 -5.06
C LEU A 103 -12.45 5.10 -5.43
N ASP A 104 -13.73 4.82 -5.18
CA ASP A 104 -14.82 5.77 -5.43
C ASP A 104 -14.69 7.02 -4.56
N GLN A 105 -14.36 6.87 -3.27
CA GLN A 105 -14.08 7.99 -2.37
C GLN A 105 -12.92 8.85 -2.87
N ALA A 106 -11.80 8.22 -3.25
CA ALA A 106 -10.63 8.92 -3.77
C ALA A 106 -10.95 9.64 -5.11
N LEU A 107 -11.73 9.01 -5.98
CA LEU A 107 -12.16 9.61 -7.25
C LEU A 107 -13.02 10.86 -6.99
N GLN A 108 -13.97 10.78 -6.06
CA GLN A 108 -14.81 11.91 -5.68
C GLN A 108 -14.00 13.06 -5.07
N GLU A 109 -12.99 12.76 -4.24
CA GLU A 109 -12.08 13.76 -3.68
C GLU A 109 -11.28 14.47 -4.78
N VAL A 110 -10.71 13.72 -5.73
CA VAL A 110 -9.97 14.30 -6.85
C VAL A 110 -10.88 15.16 -7.73
N GLN A 111 -12.09 14.69 -8.03
CA GLN A 111 -13.06 15.46 -8.81
C GLN A 111 -13.46 16.75 -8.11
N ARG A 112 -13.71 16.69 -6.79
CA ARG A 112 -14.04 17.87 -5.98
C ARG A 112 -12.89 18.87 -5.97
N ALA A 113 -11.68 18.44 -5.66
CA ALA A 113 -10.49 19.30 -5.62
C ALA A 113 -10.20 19.94 -6.99
N SER A 114 -10.37 19.16 -8.07
CA SER A 114 -10.26 19.65 -9.45
C SER A 114 -11.31 20.73 -9.74
N HIS A 115 -12.57 20.50 -9.37
CA HIS A 115 -13.65 21.46 -9.57
C HIS A 115 -13.44 22.75 -8.76
N GLU A 116 -13.05 22.65 -7.50
CA GLU A 116 -12.69 23.79 -6.64
C GLU A 116 -11.56 24.61 -7.25
N THR A 117 -10.51 23.94 -7.75
CA THR A 117 -9.39 24.60 -8.44
C THR A 117 -9.87 25.30 -9.71
N GLN A 118 -10.75 24.66 -10.49
CA GLN A 118 -11.29 25.24 -11.72
C GLN A 118 -12.14 26.49 -11.44
N LEU A 119 -12.95 26.48 -10.39
CA LEU A 119 -13.72 27.65 -9.94
C LEU A 119 -12.80 28.79 -9.47
N ALA A 120 -11.76 28.47 -8.70
CA ALA A 120 -10.78 29.46 -8.25
C ALA A 120 -10.06 30.13 -9.44
N LEU A 121 -9.63 29.33 -10.42
CA LEU A 121 -9.00 29.85 -11.65
C LEU A 121 -9.97 30.69 -12.49
N ALA A 122 -11.23 30.28 -12.62
CA ALA A 122 -12.24 31.05 -13.34
C ALA A 122 -12.50 32.42 -12.67
N SER A 123 -12.59 32.44 -11.34
CA SER A 123 -12.75 33.68 -10.57
C SER A 123 -11.53 34.61 -10.73
N GLN A 124 -10.31 34.07 -10.61
CA GLN A 124 -9.08 34.82 -10.78
C GLN A 124 -8.92 35.39 -12.20
N ASN A 125 -9.23 34.60 -13.23
CA ASN A 125 -9.18 35.05 -14.61
C ASN A 125 -10.24 36.12 -14.89
N GLY A 126 -11.45 35.99 -14.34
CA GLY A 126 -12.48 37.02 -14.45
C GLY A 126 -12.02 38.35 -13.87
N GLY A 127 -11.47 38.35 -12.65
CA GLY A 127 -10.94 39.55 -12.02
C GLY A 127 -9.68 40.12 -12.69
N SER A 128 -8.88 39.29 -13.36
CA SER A 128 -7.73 39.76 -14.13
C SER A 128 -8.18 40.41 -15.44
N ARG A 129 -9.18 39.83 -16.11
CA ARG A 129 -9.73 40.36 -17.35
C ARG A 129 -10.37 41.73 -17.17
N THR A 130 -11.15 41.94 -16.10
CA THR A 130 -11.72 43.26 -15.81
C THR A 130 -10.64 44.30 -15.56
N ARG A 131 -9.57 43.95 -14.83
CA ARG A 131 -8.42 44.86 -14.64
C ARG A 131 -7.74 45.20 -15.97
N PHE A 132 -7.60 44.25 -16.89
CA PHE A 132 -7.06 44.53 -18.22
C PHE A 132 -7.98 45.46 -19.02
N GLU A 133 -9.29 45.21 -19.01
CA GLU A 133 -10.29 46.05 -19.67
C GLU A 133 -10.29 47.48 -19.10
N ASP A 134 -10.17 47.65 -17.78
CA ASP A 134 -10.04 48.96 -17.11
C ASP A 134 -8.76 49.70 -17.52
N VAL A 135 -7.63 49.00 -17.57
CA VAL A 135 -6.35 49.58 -18.02
C VAL A 135 -6.43 49.99 -19.49
N GLU A 136 -7.02 49.16 -20.34
CA GLU A 136 -7.20 49.44 -21.76
C GLU A 136 -8.09 50.66 -21.99
N ALA A 137 -9.21 50.77 -21.26
CA ALA A 137 -10.09 51.93 -21.28
C ALA A 137 -9.37 53.21 -20.78
N ASN A 138 -8.59 53.10 -19.70
CA ASN A 138 -7.79 54.22 -19.19
C ASN A 138 -6.72 54.67 -20.20
N ILE A 139 -6.05 53.74 -20.88
CA ILE A 139 -5.09 54.07 -21.94
C ILE A 139 -5.81 54.79 -23.08
N ALA A 140 -6.94 54.27 -23.56
CA ALA A 140 -7.72 54.88 -24.64
C ALA A 140 -8.17 56.31 -24.29
N ASN A 141 -8.75 56.51 -23.10
CA ASN A 141 -9.17 57.82 -22.62
C ASN A 141 -8.01 58.80 -22.51
N ASN A 142 -6.85 58.35 -21.98
CA ASN A 142 -5.66 59.20 -21.89
C ASN A 142 -5.13 59.57 -23.29
N LEU A 143 -5.08 58.62 -24.22
CA LEU A 143 -4.65 58.87 -25.60
C LEU A 143 -5.58 59.87 -26.31
N GLU A 144 -6.89 59.77 -26.11
CA GLU A 144 -7.87 60.72 -26.66
C GLU A 144 -7.74 62.13 -26.06
N ALA A 145 -7.36 62.22 -24.79
CA ALA A 145 -7.17 63.50 -24.09
C ALA A 145 -5.85 64.23 -24.45
N ILE A 146 -4.82 63.50 -24.91
CA ILE A 146 -3.50 64.09 -25.24
C ILE A 146 -3.60 65.21 -26.29
N PRO A 147 -4.26 65.04 -27.45
CA PRO A 147 -4.38 66.10 -28.46
C PRO A 147 -5.03 67.37 -27.93
N ALA A 148 -6.11 67.26 -27.16
CA ALA A 148 -6.77 68.41 -26.55
C ALA A 148 -5.84 69.15 -25.59
N ARG A 149 -5.06 68.39 -24.80
CA ARG A 149 -4.10 68.93 -23.84
C ARG A 149 -2.90 69.58 -24.54
N ILE A 150 -2.40 69.01 -25.64
CA ILE A 150 -1.38 69.62 -26.50
C ILE A 150 -1.90 70.93 -27.07
N ASN A 151 -3.11 70.95 -27.63
CA ASN A 151 -3.72 72.16 -28.17
C ASN A 151 -3.88 73.23 -27.09
N GLN A 152 -4.29 72.85 -25.88
CA GLN A 152 -4.41 73.79 -24.76
C GLN A 152 -3.04 74.39 -24.40
N VAL A 153 -1.99 73.58 -24.26
CA VAL A 153 -0.64 74.07 -23.95
C VAL A 153 -0.13 75.02 -25.05
N VAL A 154 -0.36 74.67 -26.32
CA VAL A 154 0.01 75.52 -27.46
C VAL A 154 -0.74 76.85 -27.42
N GLU A 155 -2.05 76.84 -27.18
CA GLU A 155 -2.86 78.06 -27.05
C GLU A 155 -2.43 78.91 -25.85
N ASP A 156 -2.19 78.30 -24.70
CA ASP A 156 -1.71 79.00 -23.50
C ASP A 156 -0.35 79.68 -23.77
N GLN A 157 0.58 79.00 -24.46
CA GLN A 157 1.87 79.58 -24.85
C GLN A 157 1.74 80.68 -25.90
N LEU A 158 0.83 80.53 -26.88
CA LEU A 158 0.52 81.59 -27.83
C LEU A 158 -0.09 82.83 -27.15
N ALA A 159 -0.94 82.63 -26.15
CA ALA A 159 -1.53 83.72 -25.38
C ALA A 159 -0.47 84.51 -24.58
N VAL A 160 0.48 83.81 -23.96
CA VAL A 160 1.62 84.44 -23.28
C VAL A 160 2.44 85.29 -24.26
N LEU A 161 2.82 84.72 -25.40
CA LEU A 161 3.59 85.45 -26.43
C LEU A 161 2.82 86.68 -26.95
N ARG A 162 1.51 86.57 -27.13
CA ARG A 162 0.66 87.70 -27.55
C ARG A 162 0.56 88.80 -26.50
N GLY A 163 0.53 88.45 -25.21
CA GLY A 163 0.55 89.41 -24.11
C GLY A 163 1.84 90.23 -24.05
N GLU A 164 2.94 89.69 -24.55
CA GLU A 164 4.25 90.36 -24.60
C GLU A 164 4.46 91.19 -25.88
N MET A 165 3.58 91.09 -26.88
CA MET A 165 3.67 91.86 -28.14
C MET A 165 3.21 93.30 -27.97
N ARG A 166 3.94 94.25 -28.58
CA ARG A 166 3.51 95.65 -28.69
C ARG A 166 2.54 95.83 -29.86
N PRO A 167 1.70 96.89 -29.86
CA PRO A 167 0.76 97.13 -30.95
C PRO A 167 1.46 97.24 -32.31
N GLY A 168 1.13 96.35 -33.26
CA GLY A 168 1.69 96.31 -34.61
C GLY A 168 2.98 95.51 -34.78
N GLU A 169 3.45 94.83 -33.72
CA GLU A 169 4.65 94.00 -33.73
C GLU A 169 4.35 92.55 -34.21
N ASP A 170 5.20 92.01 -35.08
CA ASP A 170 5.13 90.60 -35.51
C ASP A 170 5.96 89.70 -34.59
N ILE A 171 5.64 88.40 -34.55
CA ILE A 171 6.27 87.36 -33.72
C ILE A 171 7.79 87.36 -33.91
N ASN A 172 8.28 87.52 -35.14
CA ASN A 172 9.72 87.55 -35.41
C ASN A 172 10.41 88.74 -34.74
N HIS A 173 9.75 89.91 -34.71
CA HIS A 173 10.26 91.10 -34.04
C HIS A 173 10.18 91.01 -32.51
N LEU A 174 9.14 90.36 -31.97
CA LEU A 174 9.07 90.04 -30.53
C LEU A 174 10.24 89.13 -30.11
N VAL A 175 10.46 88.02 -30.82
CA VAL A 175 11.54 87.06 -30.51
C VAL A 175 12.89 87.77 -30.57
N GLN A 176 13.11 88.58 -31.61
CA GLN A 176 14.35 89.35 -31.74
C GLN A 176 14.53 90.36 -30.59
N ARG A 177 13.45 91.02 -30.15
CA ARG A 177 13.50 91.90 -28.98
C ARG A 177 13.75 91.15 -27.68
N MET A 178 13.11 90.00 -27.44
CA MET A 178 13.37 89.19 -26.24
C MET A 178 14.82 88.71 -26.18
N VAL A 179 15.38 88.33 -27.34
CA VAL A 179 16.80 87.98 -27.50
C VAL A 179 17.69 89.18 -27.25
N GLU A 180 17.37 90.36 -27.79
CA GLU A 180 18.12 91.59 -27.55
C GLU A 180 18.04 92.05 -26.08
N VAL A 181 16.88 91.99 -25.43
CA VAL A 181 16.70 92.33 -24.00
C VAL A 181 17.44 91.34 -23.11
N SER A 182 17.40 90.03 -23.40
CA SER A 182 18.19 89.04 -22.67
C SER A 182 19.68 89.19 -22.91
N SER A 183 20.09 89.49 -24.15
CA SER A 183 21.50 89.70 -24.53
C SER A 183 22.07 90.97 -23.90
N THR A 184 21.32 92.07 -23.91
CA THR A 184 21.70 93.33 -23.26
C THR A 184 21.68 93.22 -21.73
N GLY A 185 20.68 92.54 -21.15
CA GLY A 185 20.65 92.23 -19.72
C GLY A 185 21.82 91.34 -19.28
N ALA A 186 22.17 90.34 -20.08
CA ALA A 186 23.36 89.51 -19.87
C ALA A 186 24.64 90.35 -19.99
N ALA A 187 24.75 91.22 -20.99
CA ALA A 187 25.89 92.11 -21.17
C ALA A 187 26.04 93.11 -20.00
N GLU A 188 24.94 93.66 -19.49
CA GLU A 188 24.96 94.53 -18.29
C GLU A 188 25.31 93.76 -17.02
N SER A 189 24.81 92.54 -16.86
CA SER A 189 25.15 91.69 -15.71
C SER A 189 26.63 91.31 -15.73
N ILE A 190 27.17 90.95 -16.90
CA ILE A 190 28.60 90.70 -17.12
C ILE A 190 29.41 91.96 -16.85
N LYS A 191 28.95 93.12 -17.34
CA LYS A 191 29.61 94.41 -17.09
C LYS A 191 29.64 94.76 -15.60
N ARG A 192 28.53 94.62 -14.87
CA ARG A 192 28.51 94.88 -13.42
C ARG A 192 29.40 93.89 -12.65
N ALA A 193 29.43 92.63 -13.07
CA ALA A 193 30.33 91.63 -12.47
C ALA A 193 31.80 92.01 -12.70
N LEU A 194 32.18 92.37 -13.93
CA LEU A 194 33.53 92.84 -14.26
C LEU A 194 33.90 94.14 -13.54
N GLU A 195 32.97 95.09 -13.43
CA GLU A 195 33.19 96.34 -12.69
C GLU A 195 33.33 96.12 -11.18
N ALA A 196 32.66 95.11 -10.62
CA ALA A 196 32.84 94.69 -9.23
C ALA A 196 34.20 94.02 -9.05
N GLU A 197 34.56 93.06 -9.90
CA GLU A 197 35.87 92.39 -9.87
C GLU A 197 37.04 93.35 -10.05
N LEU A 198 36.94 94.35 -10.94
CA LEU A 198 37.97 95.37 -11.12
C LEU A 198 38.09 96.31 -9.92
N ARG A 199 36.99 96.56 -9.21
CA ARG A 199 36.98 97.40 -7.99
C ARG A 199 37.61 96.64 -6.83
N ASP A 200 37.27 95.37 -6.67
CA ASP A 200 37.88 94.48 -5.69
C ASP A 200 39.38 94.33 -5.96
N ALA A 201 39.80 94.10 -7.21
CA ALA A 201 41.22 94.04 -7.59
C ALA A 201 41.96 95.36 -7.35
N ARG A 202 41.30 96.52 -7.54
CA ARG A 202 41.86 97.84 -7.23
C ARG A 202 42.07 98.03 -5.73
N ASP A 203 41.08 97.67 -4.92
CA ASP A 203 41.13 97.77 -3.46
C ASP A 203 42.17 96.79 -2.88
N GLU A 204 42.42 95.67 -3.55
CA GLU A 204 43.45 94.69 -3.20
C GLU A 204 44.88 95.16 -3.57
N MET A 205 45.05 95.91 -4.66
CA MET A 205 46.33 96.57 -5.02
C MET A 205 46.65 97.81 -4.16
N GLN A 206 45.68 98.34 -3.41
CA GLN A 206 45.86 99.51 -2.52
C GLN A 206 46.08 99.13 -1.04
N ARG A 207 46.14 97.82 -0.72
CA ARG A 207 46.66 97.29 0.55
C ARG A 207 48.16 96.98 0.44
#